data_AF-A0A2E2IIM8-F1
#
_entry.id   AF-A0A2E2IIM8-F1
#
_cell.length_a   1.000
_cell.length_b   1.000
_cell.length_c   1.000
_cell.angle_alpha   90.00
_cell.angle_beta   90.00
_cell.angle_gamma   90.00
#
_symmetry.space_group_name_H-M   'P 1'
#
loop_
_entity.id
_entity.type
_entity.pdbx_description
1 polymer ?
#
loop_
_entity_poly.entity_id
_entity_poly.type
_entity_poly.pdbx_seq_one_letter_code
_entity_poly.pdbx_strand_id
1 'polypeptide(L)'
;MLKPFAIVCAISAMITGSAWAGAAGPDLTEPPVLPPPLQDGESIEPEITIIQEEDRTIEEYRVNGQLYMIKITPDIGPSYYLMDTDGDGSLETTKHNLANPEVPNWILLEW
;
A
#
# COMPACT_ATOMS: atom_id res chain seq x y z
N MET A 1 -79.73 -51.25 16.99
CA MET A 1 -78.26 -51.18 17.14
C MET A 1 -77.66 -52.23 16.23
N LEU A 2 -77.09 -51.82 15.09
CA LEU A 2 -76.57 -52.71 14.05
C LEU A 2 -75.14 -52.26 13.72
N LYS A 3 -74.15 -53.13 13.97
CA LYS A 3 -72.78 -52.96 13.49
C LYS A 3 -72.67 -53.59 12.10
N PRO A 4 -71.96 -52.94 11.16
CA PRO A 4 -71.36 -53.65 10.05
C PRO A 4 -69.83 -53.67 10.11
N PHE A 5 -69.33 -54.79 9.61
CA PHE A 5 -67.97 -55.26 9.47
C PHE A 5 -67.45 -54.89 8.05
N ALA A 6 -66.15 -54.58 7.88
CA ALA A 6 -65.32 -54.73 6.66
C ALA A 6 -64.04 -53.88 6.81
N ILE A 7 -62.85 -54.45 7.06
CA ILE A 7 -61.87 -54.97 6.08
C ILE A 7 -61.56 -53.99 4.94
N VAL A 8 -60.44 -53.27 5.04
CA VAL A 8 -59.59 -52.91 3.89
C VAL A 8 -58.12 -52.83 4.36
N CYS A 9 -57.28 -53.74 3.86
CA CYS A 9 -55.83 -53.56 3.82
C CYS A 9 -55.52 -52.51 2.75
N ALA A 10 -54.81 -51.44 3.10
CA ALA A 10 -54.19 -50.56 2.13
C ALA A 10 -52.74 -50.29 2.56
N ILE A 11 -51.85 -50.86 1.79
CA ILE A 11 -50.39 -50.80 1.87
C ILE A 11 -49.97 -49.32 1.91
N SER A 12 -49.30 -48.91 3.00
CA SER A 12 -48.66 -47.60 3.06
C SER A 12 -47.43 -47.63 2.17
N ALA A 13 -47.58 -47.17 0.93
CA ALA A 13 -46.47 -46.93 0.03
C ALA A 13 -45.69 -45.71 0.55
N MET A 14 -44.52 -45.96 1.15
CA MET A 14 -43.52 -44.93 1.41
C MET A 14 -43.07 -44.35 0.07
N ILE A 15 -43.57 -43.18 -0.28
CA ILE A 15 -43.05 -42.38 -1.38
C ILE A 15 -41.73 -41.79 -0.88
N THR A 16 -40.62 -42.44 -1.22
CA THR A 16 -39.29 -41.88 -1.04
C THR A 16 -39.17 -40.69 -2.00
N GLY A 17 -39.26 -39.48 -1.47
CA GLY A 17 -38.99 -38.27 -2.24
C GLY A 17 -37.50 -38.19 -2.56
N SER A 18 -37.14 -38.36 -3.83
CA SER A 18 -35.81 -38.00 -4.31
C SER A 18 -35.71 -36.48 -4.30
N ALA A 19 -35.02 -35.92 -3.31
CA ALA A 19 -34.61 -34.52 -3.37
C ALA A 19 -33.53 -34.40 -4.46
N TRP A 20 -33.89 -33.85 -5.61
CA TRP A 20 -32.91 -33.33 -6.57
C TRP A 20 -32.24 -32.13 -5.90
N ALA A 21 -31.00 -32.32 -5.44
CA ALA A 21 -30.13 -31.22 -5.07
C ALA A 21 -29.74 -30.48 -6.35
N GLY A 22 -30.51 -29.44 -6.69
CA GLY A 22 -30.05 -28.39 -7.60
C GLY A 22 -28.92 -27.63 -6.91
N ALA A 23 -27.74 -28.22 -6.84
CA ALA A 23 -26.54 -27.52 -6.44
C ALA A 23 -26.16 -26.59 -7.59
N ALA A 24 -26.69 -25.37 -7.57
CA ALA A 24 -26.06 -24.26 -8.24
C ALA A 24 -24.66 -24.13 -7.63
N GLY A 25 -23.64 -24.59 -8.38
CA GLY A 25 -22.25 -24.30 -8.04
C GLY A 25 -22.03 -22.78 -8.02
N PRO A 26 -20.93 -22.30 -7.41
CA PRO A 26 -20.61 -20.88 -7.43
C PRO A 26 -20.64 -20.38 -8.88
N ASP A 27 -21.40 -19.33 -9.11
CA ASP A 27 -21.51 -18.70 -10.42
C ASP A 27 -20.16 -18.03 -10.76
N LEU A 28 -19.37 -18.69 -11.60
CA LEU A 28 -18.04 -18.25 -12.02
C LEU A 28 -18.11 -17.18 -13.13
N THR A 29 -19.30 -16.70 -13.48
CA THR A 29 -19.47 -15.72 -14.58
C THR A 29 -19.17 -14.29 -14.18
N GLU A 30 -19.13 -13.97 -12.87
CA GLU A 30 -18.77 -12.64 -12.39
C GLU A 30 -17.27 -12.58 -12.01
N PRO A 31 -16.48 -11.71 -12.65
CA PRO A 31 -15.11 -11.46 -12.23
C PRO A 31 -15.05 -11.02 -10.77
N PRO A 32 -14.03 -11.41 -10.00
CA PRO A 32 -13.90 -10.95 -8.62
C PRO A 32 -13.81 -9.42 -8.59
N VAL A 33 -14.55 -8.79 -7.67
CA VAL A 33 -14.44 -7.36 -7.42
C VAL A 33 -13.01 -7.08 -6.95
N LEU A 34 -12.28 -6.26 -7.71
CA LEU A 34 -10.94 -5.83 -7.31
C LEU A 34 -11.03 -5.00 -6.02
N PRO A 35 -10.09 -5.17 -5.07
CA PRO A 35 -10.00 -4.25 -3.94
C PRO A 35 -9.85 -2.81 -4.46
N PRO A 36 -10.31 -1.80 -3.69
CA PRO A 36 -10.06 -0.42 -4.06
C PRO A 36 -8.56 -0.21 -4.28
N PRO A 37 -8.17 0.63 -5.25
CA PRO A 37 -6.78 1.02 -5.39
C PRO A 37 -6.26 1.52 -4.03
N LEU A 38 -5.02 1.17 -3.69
CA LEU A 38 -4.37 1.76 -2.51
C LEU A 38 -4.51 3.27 -2.65
N GLN A 39 -4.98 3.94 -1.60
CA GLN A 39 -4.94 5.39 -1.59
C GLN A 39 -3.47 5.78 -1.71
N ASP A 40 -3.17 6.65 -2.67
CA ASP A 40 -1.86 7.26 -2.76
C ASP A 40 -1.56 7.87 -1.38
N GLY A 41 -0.54 7.36 -0.70
CA GLY A 41 -0.08 7.96 0.54
C GLY A 41 0.31 9.41 0.25
N GLU A 42 0.12 10.31 1.22
CA GLU A 42 0.65 11.67 1.08
C GLU A 42 2.15 11.57 0.80
N SER A 43 2.58 12.14 -0.34
CA SER A 43 3.99 12.20 -0.67
C SER A 43 4.67 13.15 0.31
N ILE A 44 5.67 12.65 1.03
CA ILE A 44 6.50 13.48 1.91
C ILE A 44 7.41 14.32 1.01
N GLU A 45 6.97 15.55 0.72
CA GLU A 45 7.75 16.52 -0.04
C GLU A 45 8.60 17.37 0.91
N PRO A 46 9.92 17.48 0.68
CA PRO A 46 10.77 18.32 1.50
C PRO A 46 10.60 19.80 1.14
N GLU A 47 10.79 20.67 2.12
CA GLU A 47 11.05 22.07 1.89
C GLU A 47 12.48 22.23 1.34
N ILE A 48 12.61 22.95 0.22
CA ILE A 48 13.89 23.19 -0.44
C ILE A 48 14.26 24.67 -0.34
N THR A 49 15.39 24.97 0.29
CA THR A 49 15.98 26.31 0.30
C THR A 49 17.17 26.36 -0.64
N ILE A 50 17.15 27.30 -1.58
CA ILE A 50 18.21 27.49 -2.57
C ILE A 50 19.04 28.72 -2.20
N ILE A 51 20.34 28.53 -2.02
CA ILE A 51 21.32 29.55 -1.70
C ILE A 51 22.31 29.63 -2.86
N GLN A 52 22.42 30.81 -3.46
CA GLN A 52 23.37 31.09 -4.53
C GLN A 52 24.58 31.81 -3.95
N GLU A 53 25.77 31.22 -4.13
CA GLU A 53 27.06 31.81 -3.78
C GLU A 53 27.86 32.10 -5.07
N GLU A 54 29.03 32.74 -4.93
CA GLU A 54 29.83 33.17 -6.10
C GLU A 54 30.42 32.00 -6.93
N ASP A 55 30.65 30.84 -6.30
CA ASP A 55 31.34 29.69 -6.90
C ASP A 55 30.52 28.39 -6.87
N ARG A 56 29.30 28.43 -6.32
CA ARG A 56 28.43 27.27 -6.15
C ARG A 56 26.98 27.64 -5.85
N THR A 57 26.08 26.70 -6.10
CA THR A 57 24.70 26.70 -5.62
C THR A 57 24.53 25.62 -4.55
N ILE A 58 23.85 25.97 -3.46
CA ILE A 58 23.56 25.08 -2.34
C ILE A 58 22.04 24.92 -2.25
N GLU A 59 21.57 23.67 -2.24
CA GLU A 59 20.16 23.32 -2.03
C GLU A 59 20.04 22.55 -0.72
N GLU A 60 19.39 23.16 0.28
CA GLU A 60 19.08 22.52 1.56
C GLU A 60 17.71 21.85 1.48
N TYR A 61 17.63 20.59 1.88
CA TYR A 61 16.41 19.80 1.91
C TYR A 61 16.00 19.52 3.35
N ARG A 62 14.79 19.94 3.71
CA ARG A 62 14.25 19.84 5.07
C ARG A 62 12.92 19.10 5.07
N VAL A 63 12.73 18.23 6.04
CA VAL A 63 11.43 17.61 6.34
C VAL A 63 11.08 17.97 7.78
N ASN A 64 9.85 18.45 8.02
CA ASN A 64 9.40 18.87 9.35
C ASN A 64 10.34 19.89 10.04
N GLY A 65 11.05 20.71 9.24
CA GLY A 65 12.05 21.68 9.70
C GLY A 65 13.45 21.10 9.95
N GLN A 66 13.61 19.78 9.94
CA GLN A 66 14.88 19.10 10.13
C GLN A 66 15.64 18.96 8.80
N LEU A 67 16.89 19.43 8.79
CA LEU A 67 17.79 19.32 7.65
C LEU A 67 18.29 17.87 7.55
N TYR A 68 18.05 17.23 6.40
CA TYR A 68 18.50 15.86 6.17
C TYR A 68 19.46 15.71 4.99
N MET A 69 19.45 16.68 4.07
CA MET A 69 20.33 16.64 2.90
C MET A 69 20.70 18.04 2.44
N ILE A 70 21.94 18.19 1.96
CA ILE A 70 22.38 19.33 1.19
C ILE A 70 22.93 18.83 -0.14
N LYS A 71 22.49 19.41 -1.25
CA LYS A 71 23.13 19.27 -2.55
C LYS A 71 23.97 20.50 -2.84
N ILE A 72 25.24 20.28 -3.15
CA ILE A 72 26.16 21.35 -3.55
C ILE A 72 26.47 21.15 -5.03
N THR A 73 26.22 22.20 -5.81
CA THR A 73 26.51 22.27 -7.24
C THR A 73 27.59 23.34 -7.47
N PRO A 74 28.87 22.96 -7.51
CA PRO A 74 29.95 23.89 -7.84
C PRO A 74 29.86 24.39 -9.29
N ASP A 75 30.36 25.59 -9.56
CA ASP A 75 30.45 26.11 -10.94
C ASP A 75 31.38 25.26 -11.81
N ILE A 76 32.41 24.69 -11.18
CA ILE A 76 33.41 23.84 -11.84
C ILE A 76 33.50 22.53 -11.06
N GLY A 77 32.90 21.48 -11.60
CA GLY A 77 32.99 20.12 -11.06
C GLY A 77 31.64 19.41 -10.97
N PRO A 78 31.62 18.16 -10.51
CA PRO A 78 30.38 17.43 -10.28
C PRO A 78 29.68 17.93 -9.02
N SER A 79 28.34 17.83 -9.01
CA SER A 79 27.57 18.01 -7.79
C SER A 79 27.80 16.86 -6.80
N TYR A 80 27.67 17.18 -5.52
CA TYR A 80 27.76 16.21 -4.44
C TYR A 80 26.71 16.50 -3.37
N TYR A 81 26.44 15.47 -2.57
CA TYR A 81 25.39 15.45 -1.58
C TYR A 81 25.98 15.16 -0.22
N LEU A 82 25.54 15.89 0.80
CA LEU A 82 25.78 15.61 2.21
C LEU A 82 24.45 15.19 2.82
N MET A 83 24.41 14.08 3.57
CA MET A 83 23.17 13.53 4.12
C MET A 83 23.31 13.12 5.58
N ASP A 84 22.26 13.38 6.35
CA ASP A 84 22.01 12.82 7.67
C ASP A 84 21.33 11.45 7.50
N THR A 85 22.08 10.40 7.81
CA THR A 85 21.62 9.02 7.63
C THR A 85 20.92 8.43 8.85
N ASP A 86 21.10 9.00 10.04
CA ASP A 86 20.62 8.45 11.31
C ASP A 86 19.66 9.36 12.08
N GLY A 87 19.46 10.60 11.62
CA GLY A 87 18.49 11.56 12.13
C GLY A 87 19.02 12.39 13.30
N ASP A 88 20.34 12.38 13.55
CA ASP A 88 20.94 13.11 14.67
C ASP A 88 21.14 14.62 14.39
N GLY A 89 20.89 15.05 13.14
CA GLY A 89 21.04 16.42 12.67
C GLY A 89 22.43 16.76 12.13
N SER A 90 23.36 15.82 12.12
CA SER A 90 24.70 15.95 11.56
C SER A 90 24.77 15.30 10.17
N LEU A 91 25.46 15.97 9.23
CA LEU A 91 25.60 15.45 7.88
C LEU A 91 26.90 14.65 7.76
N GLU A 92 26.78 13.35 7.56
CA GLU A 92 27.92 12.43 7.59
C GLU A 92 28.31 11.92 6.20
N THR A 93 27.31 11.60 5.38
CA THR A 93 27.56 10.85 4.15
C THR A 93 27.75 11.79 2.97
N THR A 94 28.96 11.78 2.38
CA THR A 94 29.20 12.41 1.08
C THR A 94 28.94 11.41 -0.06
N LYS A 95 28.02 11.73 -0.97
CA LYS A 95 27.79 10.96 -2.21
C LYS A 95 28.00 11.82 -3.44
N HIS A 96 28.39 11.21 -4.55
CA HIS A 96 28.60 11.88 -5.84
C HIS A 96 27.68 11.24 -6.89
N ASN A 97 27.13 12.06 -7.79
CA ASN A 97 26.38 11.57 -8.95
C ASN A 97 25.15 10.70 -8.60
N LEU A 98 24.28 11.20 -7.72
CA LEU A 98 22.95 10.61 -7.51
C LEU A 98 21.98 11.26 -8.49
N ALA A 99 21.51 10.47 -9.46
CA ALA A 99 20.36 10.86 -10.29
C ALA A 99 19.07 10.92 -9.45
N ASN A 100 19.00 10.10 -8.39
CA ASN A 100 17.94 10.11 -7.41
C ASN A 100 18.55 9.90 -6.01
N PRO A 101 18.64 10.92 -5.16
CA PRO A 101 19.16 10.77 -3.81
C PRO A 101 18.24 9.90 -2.94
N GLU A 102 18.83 9.07 -2.11
CA GLU A 102 18.10 8.18 -1.19
C GLU A 102 17.45 9.00 -0.07
N VAL A 103 16.19 8.71 0.23
CA VAL A 103 15.51 9.27 1.41
C VAL A 103 15.91 8.43 2.63
N PRO A 104 16.46 9.03 3.70
CA PRO A 104 16.80 8.31 4.92
C PRO A 104 15.61 7.59 5.55
N ASN A 105 15.87 6.40 6.11
CA ASN A 105 14.82 5.56 6.70
C ASN A 105 14.07 6.25 7.85
N TRP A 106 14.76 7.10 8.62
CA TRP A 106 14.14 7.78 9.75
C TRP A 106 13.01 8.71 9.29
N ILE A 107 13.12 9.35 8.12
CA ILE A 107 12.04 10.16 7.50
C ILE A 107 10.82 9.30 7.16
N LEU A 108 11.05 8.09 6.65
CA LEU A 108 9.98 7.17 6.25
C LEU A 108 9.19 6.60 7.44
N LEU A 109 9.76 6.68 8.64
CA LEU A 109 9.19 6.15 9.87
C LEU A 109 8.65 7.26 10.79
N GLU A 110 8.68 8.53 10.35
CA GLU A 110 7.99 9.63 11.04
C GLU A 110 6.48 9.58 10.74
N TRP A 111 5.66 9.84 11.76
CA TRP A 111 4.19 9.87 11.70
C TRP A 111 3.62 11.03 12.50
#